data_AF-A0A1Q3E596-F1
#
_entry.id   AF-A0A1Q3E596-F1
#
_cell.length_a   1.000
_cell.length_b   1.000
_cell.length_c   1.000
_cell.angle_alpha   90.00
_cell.angle_beta   90.00
_cell.angle_gamma   90.00
#
_symmetry.space_group_name_H-M   'P 1'
#
loop_
_entity.id
_entity.type
_entity.pdbx_description
1 polymer ?
#
loop_
_entity_poly.entity_id
_entity_poly.type
_entity_poly.pdbx_seq_one_letter_code
_entity_poly.pdbx_strand_id
1 'polypeptide(L)'
;MTDPPQVMSMSYGYEEWWLTPSQAQQICDVYMALGARGVSLIFGSGDGGVSGAERNDTCTEFLPAFPGGCPYITSVGGTYSINPELSTNFSSGGFSGYFARPSYQEQAVAPFLENLGDTYSGLFNASGRGFPDIAAQSHNVEIITGGETVYINGTSCSGPIFASMVALVNDRLIAAGKPVLGFLNPFLYNNTQIFTDITAGLPNAGCGTGGFNATTGWDPITGLGTPNFLKMLEAAGL
;
A
#
# COMPACT_ATOMS: atom_id res chain seq x y z
N MET A 1 -20.73 -12.76 9.95
CA MET A 1 -19.70 -12.93 11.00
C MET A 1 -20.02 -12.03 12.18
N THR A 2 -20.34 -12.62 13.33
CA THR A 2 -20.60 -11.89 14.58
C THR A 2 -19.32 -11.33 15.21
N ASP A 3 -18.18 -11.99 14.99
CA ASP A 3 -16.86 -11.60 15.52
C ASP A 3 -15.78 -11.73 14.42
N PRO A 4 -15.47 -10.64 13.69
CA PRO A 4 -14.44 -10.67 12.66
C PRO A 4 -13.03 -10.57 13.28
N PRO A 5 -11.99 -11.09 12.62
CA PRO A 5 -10.62 -10.83 13.05
C PRO A 5 -10.32 -9.33 13.04
N GLN A 6 -9.44 -8.87 13.94
CA GLN A 6 -9.05 -7.47 14.04
C GLN A 6 -8.14 -7.01 12.89
N VAL A 7 -7.41 -7.94 12.29
CA VAL A 7 -6.49 -7.68 11.17
C VAL A 7 -6.70 -8.75 10.10
N MET A 8 -6.86 -8.33 8.85
CA MET A 8 -6.96 -9.20 7.69
C MET A 8 -5.91 -8.80 6.67
N SER A 9 -4.99 -9.72 6.38
CA SER A 9 -4.04 -9.58 5.28
C SER A 9 -4.53 -10.35 4.07
N MET A 10 -4.52 -9.73 2.91
CA MET A 10 -4.97 -10.34 1.66
C MET A 10 -3.96 -10.06 0.54
N SER A 11 -3.49 -11.12 -0.11
CA SER A 11 -2.57 -11.05 -1.25
C SER A 11 -3.32 -11.48 -2.51
N TYR A 12 -4.31 -10.66 -2.88
CA TYR A 12 -5.16 -10.91 -4.04
C TYR A 12 -5.53 -9.56 -4.66
N GLY A 13 -5.35 -9.45 -5.98
CA GLY A 13 -5.63 -8.24 -6.72
C GLY A 13 -5.80 -8.53 -8.21
N TYR A 14 -6.31 -7.53 -8.90
CA TYR A 14 -6.52 -7.52 -10.35
C TYR A 14 -6.33 -6.11 -10.87
N GLU A 15 -6.37 -5.94 -12.19
CA GLU A 15 -6.44 -4.62 -12.78
C GLU A 15 -7.77 -3.94 -12.43
N GLU A 16 -7.72 -2.67 -12.02
CA GLU A 16 -8.93 -1.91 -11.66
C GLU A 16 -9.92 -1.86 -12.82
N TRP A 17 -9.43 -1.78 -14.07
CA TRP A 17 -10.25 -1.75 -15.28
C TRP A 17 -10.96 -3.07 -15.61
N TRP A 18 -10.59 -4.20 -14.97
CA TRP A 18 -11.34 -5.46 -15.09
C TRP A 18 -12.70 -5.40 -14.40
N LEU A 19 -12.89 -4.46 -13.48
CA LEU A 19 -14.16 -4.19 -12.82
C LEU A 19 -14.83 -2.98 -13.46
N THR A 20 -16.16 -2.97 -13.48
CA THR A 20 -16.89 -1.70 -13.67
C THR A 20 -16.72 -0.82 -12.44
N PRO A 21 -16.80 0.52 -12.55
CA PRO A 21 -16.78 1.41 -11.40
C PRO A 21 -17.80 1.03 -10.32
N SER A 22 -18.99 0.55 -10.73
CA SER A 22 -20.04 0.11 -9.80
C SER A 22 -19.65 -1.15 -9.00
N GLN A 23 -18.96 -2.12 -9.62
CA GLN A 23 -18.49 -3.31 -8.94
C GLN A 23 -17.36 -2.97 -7.97
N ALA A 24 -16.39 -2.15 -8.41
CA ALA A 24 -15.32 -1.68 -7.56
C ALA A 24 -15.87 -0.93 -6.33
N GLN A 25 -16.87 -0.05 -6.53
CA GLN A 25 -17.54 0.66 -5.44
C GLN A 25 -18.22 -0.31 -4.46
N GLN A 26 -19.00 -1.27 -4.94
CA GLN A 26 -19.68 -2.25 -4.09
C GLN A 26 -18.70 -3.05 -3.23
N ILE A 27 -17.56 -3.45 -3.80
CA ILE A 27 -16.51 -4.16 -3.06
C ILE A 27 -15.87 -3.23 -2.01
N CYS A 28 -15.55 -1.99 -2.39
CA CYS A 28 -15.04 -0.98 -1.46
C CYS A 28 -16.01 -0.64 -0.33
N ASP A 29 -17.32 -0.63 -0.57
CA ASP A 29 -18.33 -0.41 0.46
C ASP A 29 -18.33 -1.54 1.50
N VAL A 30 -18.05 -2.78 1.07
CA VAL A 30 -17.88 -3.92 1.98
C VAL A 30 -16.60 -3.75 2.82
N TYR A 31 -15.50 -3.30 2.21
CA TYR A 31 -14.27 -3.00 2.96
C TYR A 31 -14.47 -1.87 3.97
N MET A 32 -15.18 -0.80 3.58
CA MET A 32 -15.58 0.28 4.48
C MET A 32 -16.40 -0.24 5.66
N ALA A 33 -17.41 -1.10 5.39
CA ALA A 33 -18.25 -1.67 6.43
C ALA A 33 -17.46 -2.56 7.41
N LEU A 34 -16.46 -3.30 6.94
CA LEU A 34 -15.54 -4.05 7.81
C LEU A 34 -14.62 -3.12 8.61
N GLY A 35 -14.07 -2.09 7.99
CA GLY A 35 -13.26 -1.07 8.68
C GLY A 35 -14.03 -0.37 9.80
N ALA A 36 -15.31 -0.05 9.58
CA ALA A 36 -16.21 0.51 10.59
C ALA A 36 -16.46 -0.42 11.79
N ARG A 37 -16.20 -1.72 11.65
CA ARG A 37 -16.25 -2.71 12.74
C ARG A 37 -14.92 -2.89 13.45
N GLY A 38 -13.91 -2.07 13.16
CA GLY A 38 -12.60 -2.13 13.79
C GLY A 38 -11.65 -3.15 13.16
N VAL A 39 -11.89 -3.55 11.91
CA VAL A 39 -11.01 -4.46 11.17
C VAL A 39 -9.98 -3.66 10.35
N SER A 40 -8.70 -3.96 10.53
CA SER A 40 -7.63 -3.47 9.65
C SER A 40 -7.54 -4.36 8.40
N LEU A 41 -7.89 -3.81 7.24
CA LEU A 41 -7.81 -4.50 5.95
C LEU A 41 -6.51 -4.11 5.24
N ILE A 42 -5.62 -5.08 5.02
CA ILE A 42 -4.27 -4.87 4.51
C ILE A 42 -4.07 -5.69 3.25
N PHE A 43 -3.63 -5.05 2.18
CA PHE A 43 -3.40 -5.68 0.88
C PHE A 43 -2.00 -5.39 0.36
N GLY A 44 -1.36 -6.37 -0.26
CA GLY A 44 -0.19 -6.09 -1.12
C GLY A 44 -0.62 -5.21 -2.30
N SER A 45 0.22 -4.27 -2.71
CA SER A 45 -0.16 -3.32 -3.75
C SER A 45 -0.19 -3.92 -5.16
N GLY A 46 0.51 -5.03 -5.39
CA GLY A 46 0.71 -5.66 -6.69
C GLY A 46 2.18 -5.67 -7.10
N ASP A 47 2.50 -6.50 -8.09
CA ASP A 47 3.88 -6.79 -8.51
C ASP A 47 4.15 -6.33 -9.97
N GLY A 48 3.31 -5.43 -10.49
CA GLY A 48 3.38 -4.90 -11.85
C GLY A 48 4.03 -3.53 -12.00
N GLY A 49 4.52 -2.88 -10.94
CA GLY A 49 4.90 -1.46 -11.01
C GLY A 49 3.72 -0.58 -11.47
N VAL A 50 3.94 0.38 -12.36
CA VAL A 50 2.84 1.20 -12.94
C VAL A 50 1.93 0.41 -13.91
N SER A 51 2.23 -0.86 -14.17
CA SER A 51 1.40 -1.72 -15.04
C SER A 51 0.40 -2.58 -14.29
N GLY A 52 0.18 -2.30 -12.99
CA GLY A 52 -0.95 -2.82 -12.24
C GLY A 52 -0.61 -3.98 -11.32
N ALA A 53 -1.51 -4.95 -11.22
CA ALA A 53 -1.36 -6.08 -10.31
C ALA A 53 -0.22 -7.01 -10.76
N GLU A 54 -0.03 -7.12 -12.07
CA GLU A 54 1.03 -7.92 -12.70
C GLU A 54 1.77 -7.12 -13.77
N ARG A 55 2.96 -7.58 -14.16
CA ARG A 55 3.78 -6.89 -15.17
C ARG A 55 3.10 -6.94 -16.53
N ASN A 56 2.85 -5.77 -17.12
CA ASN A 56 2.40 -5.60 -18.49
C ASN A 56 3.15 -4.45 -19.18
N ASP A 57 3.88 -4.75 -20.25
CA ASP A 57 4.62 -3.76 -21.03
C ASP A 57 3.89 -3.27 -22.28
N THR A 58 2.66 -3.74 -22.52
CA THR A 58 1.84 -3.39 -23.69
C THR A 58 0.77 -2.34 -23.42
N CYS A 59 0.64 -1.87 -22.17
CA CYS A 59 -0.30 -0.82 -21.81
C CYS A 59 0.08 0.55 -22.40
N THR A 60 -0.93 1.32 -22.76
CA THR A 60 -0.82 2.68 -23.32
C THR A 60 -0.99 3.78 -22.28
N GLU A 61 -1.47 3.42 -21.10
CA GLU A 61 -1.65 4.26 -19.90
C GLU A 61 -1.29 3.43 -18.66
N PHE A 62 -1.01 4.08 -17.55
CA PHE A 62 -0.71 3.38 -16.29
C PHE A 62 -1.96 2.69 -15.78
N LEU A 63 -1.77 1.47 -15.29
CA LEU A 63 -2.85 0.60 -14.85
C LEU A 63 -2.86 0.56 -13.32
N PRO A 64 -3.87 1.15 -12.66
CA PRO A 64 -4.01 0.99 -11.21
C PRO A 64 -4.47 -0.44 -10.87
N ALA A 65 -3.85 -1.02 -9.85
CA ALA A 65 -4.29 -2.29 -9.27
C ALA A 65 -5.49 -2.09 -8.32
N PHE A 66 -6.40 -3.05 -8.30
CA PHE A 66 -7.48 -3.16 -7.32
C PHE A 66 -7.23 -4.39 -6.42
N PRO A 67 -7.41 -4.29 -5.09
CA PRO A 67 -8.05 -3.18 -4.37
C PRO A 67 -7.10 -2.05 -3.94
N GLY A 68 -5.86 -1.99 -4.45
CA GLY A 68 -4.92 -0.90 -4.17
C GLY A 68 -5.55 0.50 -4.34
N GLY A 69 -6.35 0.70 -5.39
CA GLY A 69 -7.11 1.93 -5.65
C GLY A 69 -8.24 2.25 -4.63
N CYS A 70 -8.66 1.29 -3.82
CA CYS A 70 -9.74 1.47 -2.85
C CYS A 70 -9.29 2.36 -1.66
N PRO A 71 -10.09 3.36 -1.23
CA PRO A 71 -9.70 4.25 -0.13
C PRO A 71 -9.93 3.65 1.27
N TYR A 72 -10.55 2.46 1.39
CA TYR A 72 -10.92 1.86 2.68
C TYR A 72 -10.05 0.67 3.08
N ILE A 73 -8.92 0.48 2.40
CA ILE A 73 -7.92 -0.54 2.69
C ILE A 73 -6.55 0.13 2.82
N THR A 74 -5.64 -0.53 3.53
CA THR A 74 -4.23 -0.14 3.56
C THR A 74 -3.46 -0.97 2.53
N SER A 75 -2.98 -0.31 1.47
CA SER A 75 -2.19 -0.89 0.40
C SER A 75 -0.71 -0.83 0.78
N VAL A 76 -0.01 -1.95 0.67
CA VAL A 76 1.39 -2.12 1.10
C VAL A 76 2.28 -2.46 -0.09
N GLY A 77 3.15 -1.51 -0.44
CA GLY A 77 4.19 -1.69 -1.45
C GLY A 77 5.36 -2.53 -0.98
N GLY A 78 6.38 -2.61 -1.83
CA GLY A 78 7.58 -3.40 -1.61
C GLY A 78 8.86 -2.57 -1.49
N THR A 79 9.69 -2.93 -0.53
CA THR A 79 11.08 -2.48 -0.42
C THR A 79 12.06 -3.66 -0.44
N TYR A 80 13.34 -3.35 -0.58
CA TYR A 80 14.45 -4.28 -0.44
C TYR A 80 15.67 -3.59 0.20
N SER A 81 16.70 -4.39 0.54
CA SER A 81 17.88 -3.91 1.29
C SER A 81 17.52 -3.39 2.70
N ILE A 82 18.51 -3.08 3.53
CA ILE A 82 18.29 -2.68 4.94
C ILE A 82 18.96 -1.33 5.23
N ASN A 83 20.21 -1.15 4.81
CA ASN A 83 21.00 0.05 5.11
C ASN A 83 21.84 0.47 3.90
N PRO A 84 21.31 1.27 2.96
CA PRO A 84 19.96 1.85 2.96
C PRO A 84 18.87 0.85 2.55
N GLU A 85 17.64 1.05 3.03
CA GLU A 85 16.43 0.42 2.48
C GLU A 85 16.01 1.17 1.21
N LEU A 86 15.55 0.43 0.19
CA LEU A 86 15.35 0.93 -1.17
C LEU A 86 14.01 0.46 -1.75
N SER A 87 13.41 1.28 -2.61
CA SER A 87 12.20 0.97 -3.38
C SER A 87 12.47 -0.11 -4.45
N THR A 88 11.53 -1.02 -4.69
CA THR A 88 11.69 -2.09 -5.70
C THR A 88 10.85 -1.86 -6.96
N ASN A 89 11.33 -2.38 -8.09
CA ASN A 89 10.74 -2.12 -9.41
C ASN A 89 9.37 -2.75 -9.64
N PHE A 90 9.05 -3.85 -8.95
CA PHE A 90 7.76 -4.51 -9.08
C PHE A 90 6.70 -3.89 -8.19
N SER A 91 7.07 -3.07 -7.19
CA SER A 91 6.09 -2.50 -6.25
C SER A 91 5.06 -1.68 -7.01
N SER A 92 3.85 -2.23 -7.11
CA SER A 92 2.77 -1.57 -7.84
C SER A 92 2.32 -0.33 -7.09
N GLY A 93 2.05 0.71 -7.85
CA GLY A 93 1.64 1.99 -7.32
C GLY A 93 1.34 2.98 -8.42
N GLY A 94 0.52 3.96 -8.08
CA GLY A 94 -0.04 4.92 -9.02
C GLY A 94 -1.28 5.57 -8.45
N PHE A 95 -2.25 5.85 -9.32
CA PHE A 95 -3.46 6.56 -8.96
C PHE A 95 -4.68 5.86 -9.53
N SER A 96 -5.70 5.65 -8.69
CA SER A 96 -6.96 5.04 -9.12
C SER A 96 -7.62 5.84 -10.25
N GLY A 97 -8.16 5.13 -11.24
CA GLY A 97 -9.04 5.66 -12.26
C GLY A 97 -10.48 5.85 -11.78
N TYR A 98 -10.88 5.16 -10.70
CA TYR A 98 -12.27 5.12 -10.22
C TYR A 98 -12.51 5.94 -8.95
N PHE A 99 -11.60 5.88 -7.99
CA PHE A 99 -11.79 6.49 -6.67
C PHE A 99 -11.06 7.83 -6.59
N ALA A 100 -11.79 8.88 -6.23
CA ALA A 100 -11.21 10.18 -5.95
C ALA A 100 -10.22 10.11 -4.78
N ARG A 101 -9.22 11.00 -4.79
CA ARG A 101 -8.27 11.11 -3.69
C ARG A 101 -8.98 11.40 -2.37
N PRO A 102 -8.79 10.56 -1.33
CA PRO A 102 -9.43 10.80 -0.05
C PRO A 102 -8.73 11.94 0.72
N SER A 103 -9.49 12.67 1.53
CA SER A 103 -8.99 13.88 2.21
C SER A 103 -7.83 13.62 3.17
N TYR A 104 -7.73 12.43 3.75
CA TYR A 104 -6.59 12.05 4.61
C TYR A 104 -5.27 11.99 3.82
N GLN A 105 -5.33 11.86 2.49
CA GLN A 105 -4.15 11.68 1.64
C GLN A 105 -3.65 12.96 0.99
N GLU A 106 -4.49 14.01 0.97
CA GLU A 106 -4.25 15.22 0.16
C GLU A 106 -2.90 15.87 0.49
N GLN A 107 -2.62 16.07 1.79
CA GLN A 107 -1.40 16.74 2.23
C GLN A 107 -0.12 15.97 1.88
N ALA A 108 -0.20 14.65 1.78
CA ALA A 108 0.94 13.81 1.45
C ALA A 108 1.16 13.71 -0.06
N VAL A 109 0.08 13.65 -0.85
CA VAL A 109 0.15 13.45 -2.32
C VAL A 109 0.41 14.76 -3.07
N ALA A 110 -0.11 15.89 -2.60
CA ALA A 110 0.01 17.16 -3.31
C ALA A 110 1.48 17.56 -3.61
N PRO A 111 2.44 17.45 -2.67
CA PRO A 111 3.85 17.73 -2.95
C PRO A 111 4.46 16.81 -4.01
N PHE A 112 4.07 15.53 -4.03
CA PHE A 112 4.53 14.60 -5.07
C PHE A 112 4.05 15.03 -6.46
N LEU A 113 2.76 15.37 -6.60
CA LEU A 113 2.20 15.82 -7.88
C LEU A 113 2.80 17.15 -8.34
N GLU A 114 3.06 18.08 -7.41
CA GLU A 114 3.74 19.34 -7.71
C GLU A 114 5.16 19.10 -8.24
N ASN A 115 5.92 18.21 -7.60
CA ASN A 115 7.27 17.84 -8.01
C ASN A 115 7.31 17.05 -9.32
N LEU A 116 6.29 16.24 -9.59
CA LEU A 116 6.18 15.47 -10.83
C LEU A 116 5.94 16.37 -12.05
N GLY A 117 5.21 17.46 -11.87
CA GLY A 117 4.84 18.41 -12.94
C GLY A 117 4.07 17.71 -14.07
N ASP A 118 4.47 17.98 -15.31
CA ASP A 118 3.83 17.41 -16.51
C ASP A 118 4.35 16.00 -16.88
N THR A 119 5.25 15.43 -16.08
CA THR A 119 5.80 14.10 -16.34
C THR A 119 4.68 13.06 -16.33
N TYR A 120 4.59 12.26 -17.40
CA TYR A 120 3.52 11.28 -17.61
C TYR A 120 2.09 11.87 -17.70
N SER A 121 1.97 13.15 -18.06
CA SER A 121 0.68 13.77 -18.38
C SER A 121 -0.12 12.93 -19.39
N GLY A 122 -1.37 12.64 -19.05
CA GLY A 122 -2.26 11.80 -19.85
C GLY A 122 -2.08 10.29 -19.66
N LEU A 123 -1.10 9.82 -18.87
CA LEU A 123 -0.92 8.39 -18.58
C LEU A 123 -1.59 7.94 -17.28
N PHE A 124 -2.01 8.85 -16.40
CA PHE A 124 -2.67 8.49 -15.14
C PHE A 124 -3.66 9.58 -14.67
N ASN A 125 -4.58 9.20 -13.76
CA ASN A 125 -5.52 10.13 -13.16
C ASN A 125 -4.94 10.82 -11.91
N ALA A 126 -4.39 12.02 -12.07
CA ALA A 126 -3.79 12.78 -10.97
C ALA A 126 -4.78 13.22 -9.86
N SER A 127 -6.09 13.09 -10.07
CA SER A 127 -7.12 13.34 -9.04
C SER A 127 -7.54 12.09 -8.26
N GLY A 128 -7.02 10.93 -8.65
CA GLY A 128 -7.35 9.64 -8.04
C GLY A 128 -6.68 9.40 -6.69
N ARG A 129 -7.19 8.40 -5.95
CA ARG A 129 -6.53 7.82 -4.77
C ARG A 129 -5.15 7.31 -5.17
N GLY A 130 -4.10 7.90 -4.60
CA GLY A 130 -2.73 7.44 -4.83
C GLY A 130 -2.43 6.19 -4.01
N PHE A 131 -1.72 5.20 -4.51
CA PHE A 131 -1.32 4.00 -3.76
C PHE A 131 0.12 3.58 -4.13
N PRO A 132 0.84 2.84 -3.28
CA PRO A 132 0.43 2.30 -1.97
C PRO A 132 0.32 3.37 -0.87
N ASP A 133 -0.19 2.98 0.30
CA ASP A 133 -0.20 3.85 1.48
C ASP A 133 1.15 3.82 2.20
N ILE A 134 1.78 2.64 2.27
CA ILE A 134 3.05 2.39 2.94
C ILE A 134 3.83 1.28 2.19
N ALA A 135 5.01 0.89 2.67
CA ALA A 135 5.70 -0.31 2.20
C ALA A 135 6.30 -1.15 3.32
N ALA A 136 6.72 -2.37 2.96
CA ALA A 136 7.55 -3.23 3.80
C ALA A 136 8.44 -4.14 2.92
N GLN A 137 9.36 -4.86 3.56
CA GLN A 137 10.28 -5.77 2.88
C GLN A 137 9.52 -6.78 2.00
N SER A 138 10.03 -6.97 0.78
CA SER A 138 9.37 -7.78 -0.25
C SER A 138 10.35 -8.66 -1.03
N HIS A 139 11.60 -8.75 -0.59
CA HIS A 139 12.66 -9.53 -1.24
C HIS A 139 13.22 -10.60 -0.33
N ASN A 140 13.59 -11.74 -0.93
CA ASN A 140 14.26 -12.85 -0.27
C ASN A 140 13.56 -13.30 1.02
N VAL A 141 12.22 -13.34 1.01
CA VAL A 141 11.44 -13.81 2.14
C VAL A 141 11.48 -15.32 2.15
N GLU A 142 12.08 -15.87 3.20
CA GLU A 142 12.19 -17.31 3.40
C GLU A 142 10.85 -17.92 3.76
N ILE A 143 10.44 -18.95 3.03
CA ILE A 143 9.24 -19.76 3.33
C ILE A 143 9.57 -21.24 3.24
N ILE A 144 8.70 -22.07 3.81
CA ILE A 144 8.74 -23.52 3.66
C ILE A 144 7.52 -23.96 2.85
N THR A 145 7.75 -24.60 1.71
CA THR A 145 6.68 -25.17 0.86
C THR A 145 7.08 -26.55 0.36
N GLY A 146 6.16 -27.52 0.40
CA GLY A 146 6.48 -28.91 0.05
C GLY A 146 7.56 -29.56 0.92
N GLY A 147 7.89 -28.97 2.09
CA GLY A 147 9.00 -29.41 2.95
C GLY A 147 10.37 -28.81 2.59
N GLU A 148 10.44 -27.93 1.60
CA GLU A 148 11.67 -27.26 1.17
C GLU A 148 11.69 -25.79 1.55
N THR A 149 12.86 -25.29 1.95
CA THR A 149 13.12 -23.88 2.15
C THR A 149 13.31 -23.20 0.80
N VAL A 150 12.50 -22.19 0.50
CA VAL A 150 12.62 -21.37 -0.71
C VAL A 150 12.54 -19.89 -0.34
N TYR A 151 13.10 -19.03 -1.20
CA TYR A 151 13.02 -17.58 -1.06
C TYR A 151 12.07 -17.02 -2.12
N ILE A 152 11.13 -16.20 -1.69
CA ILE A 152 10.15 -15.57 -2.57
C ILE A 152 10.23 -14.05 -2.48
N ASN A 153 9.75 -13.41 -3.55
CA ASN A 153 9.61 -11.97 -3.65
C ASN A 153 8.14 -11.61 -3.90
N GLY A 154 7.80 -10.34 -3.69
CA GLY A 154 6.51 -9.78 -4.04
C GLY A 154 5.86 -9.02 -2.89
N THR A 155 4.95 -8.13 -3.22
CA THR A 155 4.13 -7.39 -2.25
C THR A 155 3.18 -8.30 -1.47
N SER A 156 2.95 -9.51 -1.99
CA SER A 156 2.35 -10.62 -1.27
C SER A 156 3.07 -10.99 0.04
N CYS A 157 4.36 -10.65 0.16
CA CYS A 157 5.14 -10.79 1.39
C CYS A 157 5.03 -9.56 2.30
N SER A 158 5.03 -8.35 1.73
CA SER A 158 5.02 -7.11 2.52
C SER A 158 3.68 -6.87 3.25
N GLY A 159 2.55 -7.23 2.62
CA GLY A 159 1.23 -7.21 3.25
C GLY A 159 1.17 -7.93 4.62
N PRO A 160 1.46 -9.24 4.69
CA PRO A 160 1.43 -9.98 5.96
C PRO A 160 2.52 -9.53 6.95
N ILE A 161 3.67 -9.05 6.49
CA ILE A 161 4.69 -8.45 7.37
C ILE A 161 4.08 -7.27 8.12
N PHE A 162 3.44 -6.33 7.42
CA PHE A 162 2.79 -5.19 8.09
C PHE A 162 1.58 -5.61 8.93
N ALA A 163 0.77 -6.57 8.45
CA ALA A 163 -0.36 -7.08 9.22
C ALA A 163 0.06 -7.68 10.57
N SER A 164 1.21 -8.37 10.63
CA SER A 164 1.76 -8.88 11.88
C SER A 164 2.13 -7.75 12.84
N MET A 165 2.66 -6.64 12.33
CA MET A 165 2.99 -5.46 13.13
C MET A 165 1.72 -4.84 13.73
N VAL A 166 0.66 -4.68 12.94
CA VAL A 166 -0.64 -4.16 13.41
C VAL A 166 -1.25 -5.08 14.47
N ALA A 167 -1.17 -6.39 14.29
CA ALA A 167 -1.64 -7.35 15.29
C ALA A 167 -0.90 -7.20 16.63
N LEU A 168 0.42 -6.99 16.60
CA LEU A 168 1.22 -6.74 17.80
C LEU A 168 0.88 -5.39 18.46
N VAL A 169 0.62 -4.34 17.70
CA VAL A 169 0.15 -3.06 18.25
C VAL A 169 -1.22 -3.24 18.92
N ASN A 170 -2.15 -3.92 18.25
CA ASN A 170 -3.49 -4.19 18.79
C ASN A 170 -3.42 -5.03 20.08
N ASP A 171 -2.55 -6.04 20.16
CA ASP A 171 -2.32 -6.81 21.39
C ASP A 171 -1.94 -5.89 22.56
N ARG A 172 -1.00 -4.96 22.34
CA ARG A 172 -0.57 -4.01 23.38
C ARG A 172 -1.66 -2.99 23.75
N LEU A 173 -2.46 -2.54 22.78
CA LEU A 173 -3.60 -1.67 23.03
C LEU A 173 -4.65 -2.37 23.91
N ILE A 174 -4.99 -3.62 23.58
CA ILE A 174 -5.94 -4.43 24.35
C ILE A 174 -5.43 -4.66 25.77
N ALA A 175 -4.15 -5.02 25.93
CA ALA A 175 -3.53 -5.20 27.24
C ALA A 175 -3.57 -3.91 28.10
N ALA A 176 -3.55 -2.74 27.45
CA ALA A 176 -3.68 -1.44 28.08
C ALA A 176 -5.14 -0.94 28.23
N GLY A 177 -6.14 -1.76 27.87
CA GLY A 177 -7.56 -1.40 27.92
C GLY A 177 -7.98 -0.34 26.89
N LYS A 178 -7.22 -0.20 25.80
CA LYS A 178 -7.47 0.74 24.69
C LYS A 178 -8.16 0.04 23.52
N PRO A 179 -8.91 0.79 22.68
CA PRO A 179 -9.43 0.24 21.43
C PRO A 179 -8.30 -0.11 20.45
N VAL A 180 -8.54 -1.10 19.60
CA VAL A 180 -7.65 -1.47 18.48
C VAL A 180 -7.65 -0.41 17.38
N LEU A 181 -6.66 -0.44 16.47
CA LEU A 181 -6.47 0.58 15.45
C LEU A 181 -7.59 0.63 14.38
N GLY A 182 -8.14 -0.51 13.97
CA GLY A 182 -9.20 -0.57 12.96
C GLY A 182 -8.77 -0.03 11.58
N PHE A 183 -9.56 0.87 10.99
CA PHE A 183 -9.22 1.50 9.71
C PHE A 183 -7.99 2.41 9.85
N LEU A 184 -6.87 2.01 9.23
CA LEU A 184 -5.55 2.56 9.54
C LEU A 184 -5.24 3.88 8.82
N ASN A 185 -5.72 4.09 7.59
CA ASN A 185 -5.16 5.14 6.73
C ASN A 185 -5.20 6.55 7.36
N PRO A 186 -6.30 7.04 7.96
CA PRO A 186 -6.28 8.34 8.63
C PRO A 186 -5.25 8.44 9.76
N PHE A 187 -5.03 7.36 10.52
CA PHE A 187 -4.00 7.30 11.55
C PHE A 187 -2.60 7.38 10.94
N LEU A 188 -2.33 6.61 9.88
CA LEU A 188 -1.02 6.58 9.22
C LEU A 188 -0.66 7.94 8.60
N TYR A 189 -1.58 8.53 7.85
CA TYR A 189 -1.36 9.82 7.18
C TYR A 189 -1.26 11.01 8.16
N ASN A 190 -1.89 10.93 9.34
CA ASN A 190 -1.73 11.94 10.39
C ASN A 190 -0.44 11.77 11.21
N ASN A 191 0.30 10.67 11.03
CA ASN A 191 1.48 10.33 11.82
C ASN A 191 2.67 9.96 10.94
N THR A 192 2.96 10.74 9.89
CA THR A 192 4.01 10.42 8.91
C THR A 192 5.41 10.30 9.52
N GLN A 193 5.66 10.87 10.70
CA GLN A 193 6.92 10.74 11.44
C GLN A 193 7.25 9.31 11.91
N ILE A 194 6.26 8.39 11.89
CA ILE A 194 6.44 6.98 12.30
C ILE A 194 7.15 6.14 11.25
N PHE A 195 7.34 6.66 10.03
CA PHE A 195 7.94 5.94 8.93
C PHE A 195 9.43 6.24 8.76
N THR A 196 10.14 5.27 8.20
CA THR A 196 11.41 5.47 7.52
C THR A 196 11.09 5.80 6.06
N ASP A 197 11.43 7.02 5.64
CA ASP A 197 11.18 7.51 4.28
C ASP A 197 12.13 6.84 3.28
N ILE A 198 11.58 6.31 2.18
CA ILE A 198 12.32 5.60 1.15
C ILE A 198 12.49 6.52 -0.05
N THR A 199 13.69 7.06 -0.23
CA THR A 199 13.95 8.16 -1.18
C THR A 199 14.81 7.74 -2.37
N ALA A 200 15.15 6.45 -2.45
CA ALA A 200 16.02 5.90 -3.47
C ALA A 200 15.65 4.44 -3.77
N GLY A 201 16.21 3.90 -4.86
CA GLY A 201 16.01 2.53 -5.28
C GLY A 201 15.66 2.42 -6.76
N LEU A 202 14.89 1.40 -7.09
CA LEU A 202 14.46 1.14 -8.45
C LEU A 202 13.11 1.79 -8.72
N PRO A 203 12.92 2.40 -9.88
CA PRO A 203 11.63 2.96 -10.25
C PRO A 203 10.62 1.85 -10.53
N ASN A 204 9.33 2.12 -10.33
CA ASN A 204 8.26 1.15 -10.55
C ASN A 204 7.84 1.06 -12.03
N ALA A 205 8.82 0.80 -12.89
CA ALA A 205 8.67 0.78 -14.34
C ALA A 205 7.51 -0.11 -14.83
N GLY A 206 6.98 0.16 -16.01
CA GLY A 206 5.85 -0.55 -16.62
C GLY A 206 5.24 0.26 -17.76
N CYS A 207 4.36 -0.35 -18.55
CA CYS A 207 3.72 0.30 -19.71
C CYS A 207 4.71 0.94 -20.69
N GLY A 208 5.88 0.33 -20.89
CA GLY A 208 6.94 0.86 -21.75
C GLY A 208 7.62 2.13 -21.22
N THR A 209 7.36 2.52 -19.96
CA THR A 209 7.93 3.71 -19.32
C THR A 209 8.85 3.36 -18.16
N GLY A 210 9.61 4.35 -17.67
CA GLY A 210 10.36 4.25 -16.43
C GLY A 210 9.50 4.18 -15.18
N GLY A 211 8.21 4.49 -15.24
CA GLY A 211 7.35 4.60 -14.06
C GLY A 211 7.75 5.77 -13.16
N PHE A 212 7.23 5.79 -11.94
CA PHE A 212 7.58 6.78 -10.93
C PHE A 212 8.90 6.44 -10.24
N ASN A 213 9.48 7.43 -9.55
CA ASN A 213 10.65 7.27 -8.69
C ASN A 213 10.24 7.43 -7.22
N ALA A 214 10.94 6.73 -6.34
CA ALA A 214 10.88 7.01 -4.92
C ALA A 214 11.43 8.40 -4.62
N THR A 215 10.78 9.15 -3.72
CA THR A 215 11.15 10.55 -3.45
C THR A 215 10.93 10.88 -1.97
N THR A 216 11.29 12.10 -1.56
CA THR A 216 11.02 12.56 -0.19
C THR A 216 9.53 12.70 0.05
N GLY A 217 9.03 12.09 1.13
CA GLY A 217 7.63 12.11 1.51
C GLY A 217 6.85 10.95 0.89
N TRP A 218 5.57 11.17 0.55
CA TRP A 218 4.77 10.13 -0.07
C TRP A 218 5.15 9.97 -1.56
N ASP A 219 5.29 8.72 -2.01
CA ASP A 219 5.45 8.39 -3.42
C ASP A 219 4.60 7.17 -3.85
N PRO A 220 4.26 7.03 -5.15
CA PRO A 220 3.47 5.93 -5.66
C PRO A 220 4.32 4.66 -5.90
N ILE A 221 5.28 4.38 -5.02
CA ILE A 221 6.04 3.12 -4.98
C ILE A 221 6.06 2.56 -3.56
N THR A 222 6.36 3.41 -2.59
CA THR A 222 6.54 3.04 -1.18
C THR A 222 5.59 3.75 -0.22
N GLY A 223 4.73 4.62 -0.76
CA GLY A 223 3.76 5.36 0.03
C GLY A 223 4.47 6.27 1.02
N LEU A 224 4.06 6.23 2.29
CA LEU A 224 4.71 6.97 3.38
C LEU A 224 6.06 6.38 3.82
N GLY A 225 6.49 5.25 3.25
CA GLY A 225 7.70 4.52 3.61
C GLY A 225 7.44 3.29 4.49
N THR A 226 8.48 2.82 5.19
CA THR A 226 8.39 1.61 6.02
C THR A 226 8.12 1.95 7.49
N PRO A 227 7.13 1.32 8.15
CA PRO A 227 6.73 1.69 9.49
C PRO A 227 7.77 1.27 10.54
N ASN A 228 8.08 2.18 11.46
CA ASN A 228 8.85 1.86 12.65
C ASN A 228 7.92 1.42 13.79
N PHE A 229 8.02 0.15 14.20
CA PHE A 229 7.15 -0.43 15.22
C PHE A 229 7.11 0.36 16.53
N LEU A 230 8.26 0.82 17.04
CA LEU A 230 8.31 1.56 18.31
C LEU A 230 7.61 2.92 18.20
N LYS A 231 7.82 3.63 17.09
CA LYS A 231 7.12 4.90 16.84
C LYS A 231 5.62 4.70 16.62
N MET A 232 5.21 3.57 16.02
CA MET A 232 3.79 3.23 15.90
C MET A 232 3.12 3.02 17.27
N LEU A 233 3.79 2.35 18.21
CA LEU A 233 3.28 2.19 19.57
C LEU A 233 3.11 3.55 20.26
N GLU A 234 4.13 4.40 20.19
CA GLU A 234 4.08 5.76 20.76
C GLU A 234 2.93 6.58 20.16
N ALA A 235 2.78 6.56 18.83
CA ALA A 235 1.70 7.25 18.14
C ALA A 235 0.30 6.69 18.50
N ALA A 236 0.20 5.40 18.83
CA ALA A 236 -1.02 4.77 19.34
C ALA A 236 -1.28 5.08 20.83
N GLY A 237 -0.39 5.84 21.47
CA GLY A 237 -0.50 6.26 22.86
C GLY A 237 -0.14 5.15 23.85
N LEU A 238 0.83 4.31 23.50
CA LEU A 238 1.44 3.27 24.35
C LEU A 238 2.86 3.64 24.78
#